data_AF-A0A7V9MNB3-F1
#
_entry.id   AF-A0A7V9MNB3-F1
#
_cell.length_a   1.000
_cell.length_b   1.000
_cell.length_c   1.000
_cell.angle_alpha   90.00
_cell.angle_beta   90.00
_cell.angle_gamma   90.00
#
_symmetry.space_group_name_H-M   'P 1'
#
loop_
_entity.id
_entity.type
_entity.pdbx_description
1 polymer ?
#
loop_
_entity_poly.entity_id
_entity_poly.type
_entity_poly.pdbx_seq_one_letter_code
_entity_poly.pdbx_strand_id
1 'polypeptide(L)' 'MKDECKEFLDGLPVKKTFLHKDEIPDKPPYKNLKLPVVLLKTGEKMEVIVSSEEFKSLDLEQLMKIIKNKIQ' A
#
# COMPACT_ATOMS: atom_id res chain seq x y z
N MET A 1 -9.22 -5.00 9.85
CA MET A 1 -9.59 -4.51 8.50
C MET A 1 -11.01 -4.96 8.20
N LYS A 2 -11.79 -4.16 7.45
CA LYS A 2 -13.08 -4.64 6.93
C LYS A 2 -12.84 -5.85 6.02
N ASP A 3 -13.71 -6.85 6.10
CA ASP A 3 -13.55 -8.12 5.37
C ASP A 3 -13.41 -7.92 3.86
N GLU A 4 -14.15 -6.95 3.29
CA GLU A 4 -14.12 -6.60 1.87
C GLU A 4 -12.73 -6.23 1.35
N CYS A 5 -11.95 -5.48 2.14
CA CYS A 5 -10.60 -5.09 1.76
C CYS A 5 -9.63 -6.27 1.86
N LYS A 6 -9.85 -7.16 2.83
CA LYS A 6 -9.03 -8.35 2.99
C LYS A 6 -9.23 -9.29 1.81
N GLU A 7 -10.47 -9.56 1.43
CA GLU A 7 -10.84 -10.37 0.27
C GLU A 7 -10.29 -9.79 -1.04
N PHE A 8 -10.43 -8.48 -1.26
CA PHE A 8 -9.85 -7.81 -2.42
C PHE A 8 -8.35 -8.04 -2.51
N LEU A 9 -7.62 -7.83 -1.41
CA LEU A 9 -6.16 -7.97 -1.40
C LEU A 9 -5.70 -9.44 -1.49
N ASP A 10 -6.50 -10.40 -1.01
CA ASP A 10 -6.22 -11.84 -1.19
C ASP A 10 -6.42 -12.27 -2.65
N GLY A 11 -7.27 -11.59 -3.41
CA GLY A 11 -7.48 -11.85 -4.84
C GLY A 11 -6.42 -11.25 -5.78
N LEU A 12 -5.46 -10.48 -5.28
CA LEU A 12 -4.42 -9.87 -6.11
C LEU A 12 -3.29 -10.85 -6.43
N PRO A 13 -2.67 -10.79 -7.62
CA PRO A 13 -1.55 -11.66 -8.00
C PRO A 13 -0.22 -11.31 -7.31
N VAL A 14 -0.26 -10.48 -6.25
CA VAL A 14 0.91 -9.99 -5.53
C VAL A 14 0.83 -10.34 -4.05
N LYS A 15 1.99 -10.56 -3.43
CA LYS A 15 2.06 -10.80 -1.99
C LYS A 15 1.78 -9.51 -1.23
N LYS A 16 0.73 -9.49 -0.41
CA LYS A 16 0.47 -8.38 0.52
C LYS A 16 1.30 -8.51 1.80
N THR A 17 1.80 -7.39 2.29
CA THR A 17 2.49 -7.28 3.58
C THR A 17 1.99 -6.00 4.25
N PHE A 18 1.56 -6.11 5.51
CA PHE A 18 1.21 -4.96 6.32
C PHE A 18 2.32 -4.77 7.35
N LEU A 19 2.81 -3.54 7.46
CA LEU A 19 3.79 -3.17 8.47
C LEU A 19 3.19 -2.05 9.30
N HIS A 20 3.18 -2.24 10.62
CA HIS A 20 2.93 -1.16 11.56
C HIS A 20 4.13 -0.23 11.62
N LYS A 21 3.92 0.99 12.12
CA LYS A 21 4.97 2.03 12.21
C LYS A 21 6.24 1.50 12.89
N ASP A 22 6.09 0.71 13.94
CA ASP A 22 7.21 0.14 14.71
C ASP A 22 7.92 -1.03 13.99
N GLU A 23 7.28 -1.61 12.97
CA GLU A 23 7.84 -2.69 12.14
C GLU A 23 8.52 -2.17 10.87
N ILE A 24 8.39 -0.87 10.57
CA ILE A 24 9.00 -0.26 9.39
C ILE A 24 10.52 -0.13 9.63
N PRO A 25 11.35 -0.73 8.77
CA PRO A 25 12.80 -0.63 8.91
C PRO A 25 13.29 0.82 8.78
N ASP A 26 14.19 1.27 9.64
CA ASP A 26 14.86 2.58 9.49
C ASP A 26 15.98 2.51 8.44
N LYS A 27 15.62 2.17 7.20
CA LYS A 27 16.53 2.16 6.05
C LYS A 27 15.80 2.55 4.77
N PRO A 28 16.49 3.10 3.76
CA PRO A 28 15.90 3.35 2.45
C PRO A 28 15.30 2.07 1.85
N PRO A 29 14.13 2.14 1.16
CA PRO A 29 13.36 3.35 0.83
C PRO A 29 12.32 3.74 1.90
N TYR A 30 12.30 3.07 3.05
CA TYR A 30 11.30 3.28 4.10
C TYR A 30 11.56 4.50 4.99
N LYS A 31 12.82 4.97 4.98
CA LYS A 31 13.25 6.14 5.74
C LYS A 31 12.51 7.40 5.27
N ASN A 32 11.93 8.14 6.21
CA ASN A 32 11.14 9.37 5.98
C ASN A 32 9.82 9.21 5.21
N LEU A 33 9.27 8.00 5.10
CA LEU A 33 7.92 7.83 4.53
C LEU A 33 6.86 8.46 5.44
N LYS A 34 5.99 9.27 4.85
CA LYS A 34 4.78 9.75 5.54
C LYS A 34 3.74 8.64 5.54
N LEU A 35 3.28 8.25 6.73
CA LEU A 35 2.25 7.24 6.91
C LEU A 35 0.85 7.88 7.04
N PRO A 36 -0.23 7.18 6.66
CA PRO A 36 -0.26 5.86 6.00
C PRO A 36 0.25 5.93 4.54
N VAL A 37 0.80 4.82 4.03
CA VAL A 37 1.34 4.74 2.65
C VAL A 37 1.14 3.33 2.10
N VAL A 38 0.87 3.22 0.80
CA VAL A 38 0.92 1.94 0.08
C VAL A 38 2.09 1.96 -0.88
N LEU A 39 2.90 0.91 -0.80
CA LEU A 39 4.07 0.71 -1.65
C LEU A 39 3.85 -0.50 -2.54
N LEU A 40 4.26 -0.40 -3.80
CA LEU A 40 4.36 -1.53 -4.71
C LEU A 40 5.84 -1.87 -4.90
N LYS A 41 6.19 -3.13 -4.65
CA LYS A 41 7.54 -3.64 -4.91
C LYS A 41 7.55 -4.39 -6.25
N THR A 42 8.34 -3.87 -7.20
CA THR A 42 8.54 -4.49 -8.51
C THR A 42 10.03 -4.80 -8.68
N GLY A 43 10.39 -6.07 -8.48
CA GLY A 43 11.79 -6.49 -8.42
C GLY A 43 12.53 -5.84 -7.24
N GLU A 44 13.57 -5.05 -7.53
CA GLU A 44 14.35 -4.32 -6.52
C GLU A 44 13.82 -2.90 -6.25
N LYS A 45 12.86 -2.42 -7.06
CA LYS A 45 12.30 -1.08 -6.91
C LYS A 45 11.07 -1.10 -6.01
N MET A 46 10.94 -0.07 -5.17
CA MET A 46 9.70 0.24 -4.47
C MET A 46 9.16 1.57 -4.97
N GLU A 47 7.89 1.58 -5.35
CA GLU A 47 7.17 2.78 -5.77
C GLU A 47 6.06 3.08 -4.76
N VAL A 48 5.89 4.36 -4.42
CA VAL A 48 4.72 4.82 -3.67
C VAL A 48 3.55 4.86 -4.63
N ILE A 49 2.55 4.00 -4.41
CA ILE A 49 1.34 3.97 -5.22
C ILE A 49 0.19 4.75 -4.59
N VAL A 50 0.22 4.93 -3.26
CA VAL A 50 -0.73 5.78 -2.53
C VAL A 50 0.01 6.46 -1.38
N SER A 51 0.04 7.78 -1.40
CA SER A 51 0.67 8.62 -0.38
C SER A 51 -0.27 8.93 0.79
N SER A 52 0.29 9.38 1.92
CA SER A 52 -0.51 9.80 3.09
C SER A 52 -1.47 10.94 2.80
N GLU A 53 -1.17 11.77 1.80
CA GLU A 53 -2.02 12.90 1.41
C GLU A 53 -3.24 12.40 0.64
N GLU A 54 -3.04 11.45 -0.28
CA GLU A 54 -4.14 10.80 -0.99
C GLU A 54 -5.04 10.01 -0.03
N PHE A 55 -4.47 9.33 0.98
CA PHE A 55 -5.25 8.65 2.00
C PHE A 55 -6.25 9.54 2.75
N LYS A 56 -6.01 10.85 2.85
CA LYS A 56 -6.95 11.77 3.50
C LYS A 56 -8.19 12.04 2.66
N SER A 57 -8.08 11.87 1.34
CA SER A 57 -9.14 12.16 0.37
C SER A 57 -9.78 10.92 -0.23
N LEU A 58 -9.15 9.74 -0.11
CA LEU A 58 -9.62 8.50 -0.70
C LEU A 58 -10.52 7.72 0.27
N ASP A 59 -11.63 7.21 -0.23
CA ASP A 59 -12.40 6.15 0.43
C ASP A 59 -11.81 4.76 0.12
N LEU A 60 -12.38 3.73 0.76
CA LEU A 60 -11.91 2.36 0.61
C LEU A 60 -12.05 1.84 -0.84
N GLU A 61 -13.11 2.20 -1.55
CA GLU A 61 -13.35 1.75 -2.92
C GLU A 61 -12.37 2.39 -3.89
N GLN A 62 -12.10 3.69 -3.74
CA GLN A 62 -11.12 4.43 -4.52
C GLN A 62 -9.71 3.88 -4.29
N LEU A 63 -9.36 3.56 -3.04
CA LEU A 63 -8.10 2.92 -2.70
C LEU A 63 -7.94 1.58 -3.42
N MET A 64 -8.96 0.71 -3.38
CA MET A 64 -8.93 -0.59 -4.07
C MET A 64 -8.79 -0.42 -5.59
N LYS A 65 -9.48 0.56 -6.18
CA LYS A 65 -9.34 0.87 -7.62
C LYS A 65 -7.92 1.30 -7.99
N ILE A 66 -7.29 2.17 -7.20
CA ILE A 66 -5.92 2.63 -7.45
C ILE A 66 -4.95 1.44 -7.36
N ILE A 67 -5.07 0.63 -6.31
CA ILE A 67 -4.25 -0.57 -6.11
C ILE A 67 -4.40 -1.53 -7.31
N LYS A 68 -5.65 -1.79 -7.75
CA LYS A 68 -5.92 -2.66 -8.90
C LYS A 68 -5.27 -2.13 -10.18
N ASN A 69 -5.45 -0.85 -10.48
CA ASN A 69 -4.91 -0.22 -11.69
C ASN A 69 -3.37 -0.19 -11.73
N LYS A 70 -2.72 -0.14 -10.57
CA LYS A 70 -1.25 -0.12 -10.45
C LYS A 70 -0.62 -1.51 -10.48
N ILE A 71 -1.40 -2.57 -10.24
CA ILE A 71 -0.93 -3.96 -10.21
C ILE A 71 -1.18 -4.69 -11.55
N GLN A 72 -2.14 -4.22 -12.36
CA GLN A 72 -2.33 -4.69 -13.75
C GLN A 72 -1.21 -4.24 -14.66
#